data_AF-A0A212A9X7-F1
#
_entry.id   AF-A0A212A9X7-F1
#
_cell.length_a   1.000
_cell.length_b   1.000
_cell.length_c   1.000
_cell.angle_alpha   90.00
_cell.angle_beta   90.00
_cell.angle_gamma   90.00
#
_symmetry.space_group_name_H-M   'P 1'
#
loop_
_entity.id
_entity.type
_entity.pdbx_description
1 polymer ?
#
loop_
_entity_poly.entity_id
_entity_poly.type
_entity_poly.pdbx_seq_one_letter_code
_entity_poly.pdbx_strand_id
1 'polypeptide(L)'
;MVLGRIADGVSRSVETLGATVSEAFFEPVIRLGVTGLARSGKTVFITSLVANLMDRGRMPQFSPAASGAIKAAWLQPQPDDTLPRFDYESHLAALSGDNPRWPESTRSISQLRLSFRVQPTGLLGAVSGPRTVHLDIVDYPGEWLLDLGLMEKTYADWSAETLRRLETREEGRAFLALLDDTDAGGKFDEPTIKTLAEAFTAYLHTAREAGFSDCTPGRFLLPGEMAGSPVLTFAPLRPPEKPARGSLWRECERRFDAYKREVVKPFFRDHFARIDRQVVLVDALGAIHSGPPAVEDLRQALADILGAFRPGRNRWLTSMLGGRRVERILFAATKADHLHHSQHPRLTAIMEALVREARDRADFSGARTAAMSIASIRATVEEQIDWRGQMLDAVRGTLLGSGRQAAYYPGELPDDPARLLSPAREGVKKWLDADYEIMNFAPPQLHLRPGEGPPHIRLDRAAEFLIGDRL
;
A
#
# COMPACT_ATOMS: atom_id res chain seq x y z
N MET A 1 -46.13 -48.51 -12.32
CA MET A 1 -44.75 -48.02 -12.41
C MET A 1 -44.71 -46.49 -12.26
N VAL A 2 -45.20 -45.89 -11.15
CA VAL A 2 -45.06 -44.43 -10.88
C VAL A 2 -45.17 -44.14 -9.37
N LEU A 3 -44.38 -44.82 -8.52
CA LEU A 3 -44.26 -44.46 -7.08
C LEU A 3 -42.82 -44.53 -6.53
N GLY A 4 -41.83 -44.93 -7.35
CA GLY A 4 -40.43 -45.06 -6.94
C GLY A 4 -39.48 -43.93 -7.39
N ARG A 5 -39.98 -42.80 -7.90
CA ARG A 5 -39.14 -41.70 -8.41
C ARG A 5 -39.25 -40.37 -7.66
N ILE A 6 -40.11 -40.28 -6.64
CA ILE A 6 -40.30 -39.04 -5.86
C ILE A 6 -39.52 -39.09 -4.53
N ALA A 7 -39.15 -40.26 -4.03
CA ALA A 7 -38.37 -40.39 -2.79
C ALA A 7 -36.87 -40.08 -2.94
N ASP A 8 -36.27 -40.28 -4.13
CA ASP A 8 -34.84 -40.04 -4.36
C ASP A 8 -34.49 -38.57 -4.67
N GLY A 9 -35.48 -37.75 -5.08
CA GLY A 9 -35.25 -36.34 -5.45
C GLY A 9 -35.21 -35.37 -4.25
N VAL A 10 -35.88 -35.73 -3.16
CA VAL A 10 -35.95 -34.88 -1.95
C VAL A 10 -34.73 -35.10 -1.04
N SER A 11 -34.21 -36.34 -0.97
CA SER A 11 -33.01 -36.66 -0.18
C SER A 11 -31.75 -35.94 -0.70
N ARG A 12 -31.52 -35.89 -2.02
CA ARG A 12 -30.34 -35.20 -2.59
C ARG A 12 -30.43 -33.68 -2.52
N SER A 13 -31.64 -33.11 -2.55
CA SER A 13 -31.82 -31.65 -2.51
C SER A 13 -31.57 -31.08 -1.10
N VAL A 14 -31.87 -31.85 -0.05
CA VAL A 14 -31.62 -31.46 1.35
C VAL A 14 -30.14 -31.67 1.73
N GLU A 15 -29.47 -32.70 1.20
CA GLU A 15 -28.01 -32.88 1.36
C GLU A 15 -27.22 -31.77 0.65
N THR A 16 -27.65 -31.32 -0.52
CA THR A 16 -26.95 -30.25 -1.27
C THR A 16 -27.12 -28.87 -0.61
N LEU A 17 -28.30 -28.57 -0.03
CA LEU A 17 -28.53 -27.33 0.72
C LEU A 17 -27.85 -27.33 2.09
N GLY A 18 -27.79 -28.49 2.77
CA GLY A 18 -27.06 -28.65 4.04
C GLY A 18 -25.54 -28.59 3.87
N ALA A 19 -25.00 -29.19 2.80
CA ALA A 19 -23.57 -29.14 2.48
C ALA A 19 -23.11 -27.73 2.07
N THR A 20 -23.89 -27.03 1.23
CA THR A 20 -23.52 -25.68 0.74
C THR A 20 -23.56 -24.63 1.86
N VAL A 21 -24.52 -24.74 2.80
CA VAL A 21 -24.62 -23.81 3.93
C VAL A 21 -23.63 -24.15 5.04
N SER A 22 -23.23 -25.42 5.21
CA SER A 22 -22.21 -25.80 6.20
C SER A 22 -20.78 -25.51 5.68
N GLU A 23 -20.45 -25.84 4.43
CA GLU A 23 -19.11 -25.61 3.86
C GLU A 23 -18.75 -24.12 3.77
N ALA A 24 -19.69 -23.25 3.38
CA ALA A 24 -19.44 -21.80 3.31
C ALA A 24 -19.10 -21.15 4.67
N PHE A 25 -19.44 -21.79 5.80
CA PHE A 25 -19.05 -21.33 7.15
C PHE A 25 -17.72 -21.92 7.63
N PHE A 26 -17.15 -22.92 6.95
CA PHE A 26 -15.88 -23.58 7.31
C PHE A 26 -14.74 -23.37 6.32
N GLU A 27 -15.00 -22.78 5.14
CA GLU A 27 -13.96 -22.47 4.16
C GLU A 27 -12.99 -21.39 4.70
N PRO A 28 -11.67 -21.68 4.81
CA PRO A 28 -10.71 -20.71 5.33
C PRO A 28 -10.62 -19.47 4.44
N VAL A 29 -10.72 -18.30 5.05
CA VAL A 29 -10.52 -17.00 4.39
C VAL A 29 -9.24 -16.36 4.92
N ILE A 30 -8.38 -15.92 4.01
CA ILE A 30 -7.20 -15.10 4.28
C ILE A 30 -7.51 -13.68 3.81
N ARG A 31 -7.43 -12.70 4.71
CA ARG A 31 -7.61 -11.28 4.34
C ARG A 31 -6.26 -10.60 4.19
N LEU A 32 -5.91 -10.27 2.95
CA LEU A 32 -4.70 -9.56 2.56
C LEU A 32 -5.02 -8.07 2.38
N GLY A 33 -4.55 -7.25 3.30
CA GLY A 33 -4.51 -5.80 3.12
C GLY A 33 -3.38 -5.42 2.18
N VAL A 34 -3.69 -4.65 1.15
CA VAL A 34 -2.70 -4.07 0.22
C VAL A 34 -2.78 -2.56 0.35
N THR A 35 -1.65 -1.98 0.71
CA THR A 35 -1.51 -0.54 0.85
C THR A 35 -0.17 -0.10 0.29
N GLY A 36 0.02 1.18 0.12
CA GLY A 36 1.32 1.71 -0.27
C GLY A 36 1.38 3.21 -0.18
N LEU A 37 2.59 3.72 0.06
CA LEU A 37 2.87 5.15 0.06
C LEU A 37 2.86 5.67 -1.38
N ALA A 38 2.80 6.99 -1.55
CA ALA A 38 2.54 7.67 -2.83
C ALA A 38 3.26 7.00 -4.03
N ARG A 39 2.49 6.71 -5.10
CA ARG A 39 2.98 6.13 -6.38
C ARG A 39 3.72 4.79 -6.28
N SER A 40 3.48 4.02 -5.23
CA SER A 40 4.08 2.70 -5.00
C SER A 40 3.64 1.58 -5.96
N GLY A 41 2.60 1.79 -6.79
CA GLY A 41 2.18 0.81 -7.81
C GLY A 41 1.19 -0.25 -7.31
N LYS A 42 0.36 0.09 -6.33
CA LYS A 42 -0.64 -0.80 -5.70
C LYS A 42 -1.58 -1.50 -6.66
N THR A 43 -2.20 -0.76 -7.58
CA THR A 43 -3.11 -1.32 -8.58
C THR A 43 -2.39 -2.35 -9.46
N VAL A 44 -1.17 -2.02 -9.92
CA VAL A 44 -0.31 -2.93 -10.70
C VAL A 44 0.07 -4.17 -9.90
N PHE A 45 0.38 -4.01 -8.61
CA PHE A 45 0.69 -5.12 -7.72
C PHE A 45 -0.47 -6.10 -7.59
N ILE A 46 -1.68 -5.62 -7.28
CA ILE A 46 -2.86 -6.47 -7.12
C ILE A 46 -3.18 -7.20 -8.42
N THR A 47 -3.23 -6.46 -9.54
CA THR A 47 -3.52 -7.04 -10.85
C THR A 47 -2.50 -8.12 -11.23
N SER A 48 -1.20 -7.84 -11.09
CA SER A 48 -0.17 -8.83 -11.43
C SER A 48 -0.17 -10.03 -10.47
N LEU A 49 -0.41 -9.81 -9.18
CA LEU A 49 -0.49 -10.88 -8.18
C LEU A 49 -1.64 -11.82 -8.50
N VAL A 50 -2.83 -11.29 -8.74
CA VAL A 50 -4.02 -12.08 -9.10
C VAL A 50 -3.78 -12.85 -10.39
N ALA A 51 -3.26 -12.20 -11.43
CA ALA A 51 -2.95 -12.84 -12.70
C ALA A 51 -1.94 -13.99 -12.53
N ASN A 52 -0.85 -13.79 -11.77
CA ASN A 52 0.15 -14.83 -11.51
C ASN A 52 -0.35 -15.93 -10.56
N LEU A 53 -1.32 -15.66 -9.69
CA LEU A 53 -1.96 -16.68 -8.85
C LEU A 53 -2.97 -17.53 -9.64
N MET A 54 -3.60 -16.96 -10.67
CA MET A 54 -4.47 -17.69 -11.61
C MET A 54 -3.66 -18.49 -12.63
N ASP A 55 -2.60 -17.89 -13.19
CA ASP A 55 -1.72 -18.45 -14.22
C ASP A 55 -0.28 -18.56 -13.69
N ARG A 56 -0.03 -19.65 -12.96
CA ARG A 56 1.13 -19.83 -12.05
C ARG A 56 2.44 -20.24 -12.72
N GLY A 57 2.53 -20.22 -14.05
CA GLY A 57 3.72 -20.66 -14.80
C GLY A 57 5.02 -19.90 -14.43
N ARG A 58 4.90 -18.70 -13.87
CA ARG A 58 6.03 -17.86 -13.39
C ARG A 58 6.13 -17.79 -11.86
N MET A 59 5.59 -18.78 -11.14
CA MET A 59 5.57 -18.79 -9.66
C MET A 59 6.41 -19.93 -9.03
N PRO A 60 7.67 -20.18 -9.45
CA PRO A 60 8.45 -21.32 -8.98
C PRO A 60 8.86 -21.22 -7.50
N GLN A 61 8.93 -20.03 -6.92
CA GLN A 61 9.29 -19.84 -5.49
C GLN A 61 8.08 -19.71 -4.59
N PHE A 62 6.88 -19.92 -5.14
CA PHE A 62 5.65 -20.04 -4.37
C PHE A 62 5.35 -21.53 -4.19
N SER A 63 5.64 -22.05 -2.99
CA SER A 63 5.67 -23.50 -2.70
C SER A 63 4.38 -24.22 -3.10
N PRO A 64 3.16 -23.68 -2.83
CA PRO A 64 1.90 -24.32 -3.22
C PRO A 64 1.68 -24.43 -4.74
N ALA A 65 2.25 -23.50 -5.52
CA ALA A 65 2.24 -23.59 -6.97
C ALA A 65 3.28 -24.58 -7.48
N ALA A 66 4.50 -24.50 -6.95
CA ALA A 66 5.62 -25.37 -7.35
C ALA A 66 5.36 -26.85 -7.03
N SER A 67 4.68 -27.15 -5.92
CA SER A 67 4.31 -28.52 -5.55
C SER A 67 3.09 -29.05 -6.31
N GLY A 68 2.34 -28.19 -6.99
CA GLY A 68 1.04 -28.54 -7.59
C GLY A 68 -0.09 -28.75 -6.57
N ALA A 69 0.03 -28.16 -5.37
CA ALA A 69 -1.04 -28.21 -4.35
C ALA A 69 -2.28 -27.41 -4.79
N ILE A 70 -2.09 -26.30 -5.51
CA ILE A 70 -3.18 -25.51 -6.08
C ILE A 70 -3.66 -26.19 -7.37
N LYS A 71 -4.87 -26.77 -7.31
CA LYS A 71 -5.52 -27.45 -8.45
C LYS A 71 -6.25 -26.48 -9.38
N ALA A 72 -6.83 -25.43 -8.81
CA ALA A 72 -7.51 -24.38 -9.56
C ALA A 72 -7.50 -23.07 -8.77
N ALA A 73 -7.58 -21.94 -9.48
CA ALA A 73 -7.77 -20.62 -8.91
C ALA A 73 -8.75 -19.83 -9.78
N TRP A 74 -9.73 -19.16 -9.19
CA TRP A 74 -10.75 -18.41 -9.93
C TRP A 74 -11.26 -17.21 -9.13
N LEU A 75 -11.71 -16.17 -9.83
CA LEU A 75 -12.36 -15.03 -9.21
C LEU A 75 -13.77 -15.42 -8.75
N GLN A 76 -14.14 -14.99 -7.56
CA GLN A 76 -15.47 -15.17 -7.00
C GLN A 76 -16.05 -13.80 -6.63
N PRO A 77 -17.38 -13.63 -6.63
CA PRO A 77 -17.99 -12.44 -6.05
C PRO A 77 -17.48 -12.21 -4.62
N GLN A 78 -17.17 -10.95 -4.31
CA GLN A 78 -16.72 -10.57 -2.97
C GLN A 78 -17.90 -10.63 -1.98
N PRO A 79 -17.64 -10.80 -0.68
CA PRO A 79 -18.70 -10.98 0.33
C PRO A 79 -19.30 -9.66 0.87
N ASP A 80 -18.70 -8.50 0.56
CA ASP A 80 -19.10 -7.21 1.13
C ASP A 80 -19.78 -6.35 0.05
N ASP A 81 -21.10 -6.17 0.15
CA ASP A 81 -21.91 -5.39 -0.79
C ASP A 81 -21.78 -3.87 -0.58
N THR A 82 -21.10 -3.43 0.50
CA THR A 82 -20.91 -2.00 0.81
C THR A 82 -19.60 -1.44 0.25
N LEU A 83 -18.67 -2.32 -0.15
CA LEU A 83 -17.38 -1.95 -0.71
C LEU A 83 -17.39 -2.06 -2.24
N PRO A 84 -16.77 -1.11 -2.96
CA PRO A 84 -16.53 -1.27 -4.39
C PRO A 84 -15.68 -2.52 -4.67
N ARG A 85 -16.00 -3.24 -5.76
CA ARG A 85 -15.15 -4.32 -6.28
C ARG A 85 -13.92 -3.70 -6.97
N PHE A 86 -12.76 -4.30 -6.78
CA PHE A 86 -11.55 -3.98 -7.52
C PHE A 86 -11.72 -4.39 -9.00
N ASP A 87 -11.53 -3.43 -9.91
CA ASP A 87 -11.76 -3.59 -11.35
C ASP A 87 -10.60 -4.33 -12.04
N TYR A 88 -10.40 -5.58 -11.62
CA TYR A 88 -9.31 -6.44 -12.07
C TYR A 88 -9.26 -6.57 -13.59
N GLU A 89 -10.43 -6.81 -14.21
CA GLU A 89 -10.55 -7.06 -15.64
C GLU A 89 -10.06 -5.86 -16.46
N SER A 90 -10.52 -4.65 -16.14
CA SER A 90 -10.10 -3.43 -16.85
C SER A 90 -8.63 -3.10 -16.60
N HIS A 91 -8.13 -3.32 -15.38
CA HIS A 91 -6.72 -3.08 -15.06
C HIS A 91 -5.80 -4.08 -15.78
N LEU A 92 -6.19 -5.34 -15.88
CA LEU A 92 -5.45 -6.33 -16.65
C LEU A 92 -5.46 -5.96 -18.14
N ALA A 93 -6.62 -5.62 -18.70
CA ALA A 93 -6.74 -5.21 -20.10
C ALA A 93 -5.90 -3.96 -20.42
N ALA A 94 -5.79 -3.01 -19.49
CA ALA A 94 -4.92 -1.85 -19.65
C ALA A 94 -3.43 -2.24 -19.75
N LEU A 95 -3.01 -3.31 -19.08
CA LEU A 95 -1.62 -3.78 -19.05
C LEU A 95 -1.28 -4.75 -20.19
N SER A 96 -2.25 -5.57 -20.62
CA SER A 96 -2.03 -6.63 -21.62
C SER A 96 -2.61 -6.34 -23.00
N GLY A 97 -3.38 -5.25 -23.16
CA GLY A 97 -3.97 -4.87 -24.45
C GLY A 97 -2.95 -4.36 -25.47
N ASP A 98 -3.41 -4.11 -26.69
CA ASP A 98 -2.56 -3.70 -27.83
C ASP A 98 -1.81 -2.38 -27.62
N ASN A 99 -2.34 -1.52 -26.76
CA ASN A 99 -1.70 -0.28 -26.32
C ASN A 99 -1.55 -0.27 -24.79
N PRO A 100 -0.52 -0.93 -24.24
CA PRO A 100 -0.32 -1.06 -22.80
C PRO A 100 -0.17 0.31 -22.12
N ARG A 101 -0.93 0.53 -21.05
CA ARG A 101 -0.86 1.72 -20.21
C ARG A 101 -0.92 1.34 -18.73
N TRP A 102 -0.24 2.11 -17.89
CA TRP A 102 -0.35 1.93 -16.45
C TRP A 102 -1.80 2.20 -16.01
N PRO A 103 -2.44 1.30 -15.25
CA PRO A 103 -3.76 1.52 -14.67
C PRO A 103 -3.79 2.76 -13.78
N GLU A 104 -4.94 3.42 -13.71
CA GLU A 104 -5.13 4.54 -12.80
C GLU A 104 -5.00 4.12 -11.35
N SER A 105 -4.43 4.99 -10.51
CA SER A 105 -4.31 4.74 -9.08
C SER A 105 -5.67 4.75 -8.40
N THR A 106 -5.94 3.74 -7.57
CA THR A 106 -7.18 3.63 -6.81
C THR A 106 -7.32 4.80 -5.83
N ARG A 107 -8.47 5.49 -5.87
CA ARG A 107 -8.77 6.67 -5.03
C ARG A 107 -9.63 6.36 -3.81
N SER A 108 -10.13 5.13 -3.71
CA SER A 108 -11.01 4.65 -2.65
C SER A 108 -10.60 3.24 -2.21
N ILE A 109 -11.23 2.75 -1.15
CA ILE A 109 -11.14 1.34 -0.77
C ILE A 109 -11.86 0.47 -1.81
N SER A 110 -11.27 -0.69 -2.14
CA SER A 110 -11.93 -1.70 -2.95
C SER A 110 -11.49 -3.11 -2.52
N GLN A 111 -12.25 -4.13 -2.93
CA GLN A 111 -11.95 -5.50 -2.55
C GLN A 111 -12.07 -6.47 -3.75
N LEU A 112 -11.35 -7.58 -3.68
CA LEU A 112 -11.46 -8.70 -4.61
C LEU A 112 -11.42 -10.01 -3.83
N ARG A 113 -12.15 -11.03 -4.30
CA ARG A 113 -11.99 -12.40 -3.81
C ARG A 113 -11.42 -13.31 -4.90
N LEU A 114 -10.30 -13.95 -4.56
CA LEU A 114 -9.72 -15.04 -5.32
C LEU A 114 -9.88 -16.34 -4.52
N SER A 115 -10.41 -17.38 -5.17
CA SER A 115 -10.65 -18.67 -4.54
C SER A 115 -9.72 -19.72 -5.12
N PHE A 116 -9.21 -20.61 -4.25
CA PHE A 116 -8.32 -21.69 -4.62
C PHE A 116 -8.94 -23.03 -4.30
N ARG A 117 -8.85 -23.98 -5.23
CA ARG A 117 -9.02 -25.41 -4.93
C ARG A 117 -7.65 -25.93 -4.55
N VAL A 118 -7.46 -26.27 -3.28
CA VAL A 118 -6.18 -26.67 -2.72
C VAL A 118 -6.26 -28.11 -2.27
N GLN A 119 -5.25 -28.90 -2.61
CA GLN A 119 -5.07 -30.24 -2.07
C GLN A 119 -3.61 -30.39 -1.65
N PRO A 120 -3.33 -30.62 -0.36
CA PRO A 120 -1.97 -30.91 0.09
C PRO A 120 -1.35 -32.04 -0.75
N THR A 121 -0.04 -32.04 -0.93
CA THR A 121 0.65 -33.11 -1.66
C THR A 121 1.01 -34.26 -0.72
N GLY A 122 1.23 -35.46 -1.27
CA GLY A 122 1.59 -36.66 -0.49
C GLY A 122 0.41 -37.40 0.15
N LEU A 123 0.72 -38.37 1.01
CA LEU A 123 -0.25 -39.31 1.59
C LEU A 123 -1.36 -38.61 2.40
N LEU A 124 -1.02 -37.52 3.10
CA LEU A 124 -1.99 -36.72 3.86
C LEU A 124 -3.04 -36.07 2.95
N GLY A 125 -2.64 -35.57 1.79
CA GLY A 125 -3.54 -34.95 0.83
C GLY A 125 -4.42 -35.93 0.05
N ALA A 126 -4.01 -37.20 -0.05
CA ALA A 126 -4.84 -38.26 -0.59
C ALA A 126 -6.03 -38.59 0.35
N VAL A 127 -5.85 -38.39 1.66
CA VAL A 127 -6.88 -38.67 2.68
C VAL A 127 -7.78 -37.45 2.94
N SER A 128 -7.22 -36.24 3.00
CA SER A 128 -7.98 -35.03 3.36
C SER A 128 -8.87 -34.48 2.23
N GLY A 129 -8.66 -34.91 0.98
CA GLY A 129 -9.36 -34.38 -0.19
C GLY A 129 -9.02 -32.92 -0.51
N PRO A 130 -9.52 -32.38 -1.64
CA PRO A 130 -9.39 -30.97 -1.97
C PRO A 130 -10.32 -30.11 -1.11
N ARG A 131 -9.87 -28.93 -0.71
CA ARG A 131 -10.65 -27.91 0.00
C ARG A 131 -10.59 -26.57 -0.72
N THR A 132 -11.59 -25.72 -0.51
CA THR A 132 -11.54 -24.33 -0.97
C THR A 132 -10.85 -23.46 0.07
N VAL A 133 -9.98 -22.55 -0.38
CA VAL A 133 -9.43 -21.47 0.44
C VAL A 133 -9.68 -20.16 -0.29
N HIS A 134 -10.16 -19.15 0.41
CA HIS A 134 -10.39 -17.82 -0.15
C HIS A 134 -9.29 -16.85 0.25
N LEU A 135 -8.91 -16.00 -0.69
CA LEU A 135 -8.06 -14.83 -0.49
C LEU A 135 -8.89 -13.58 -0.80
N ASP A 136 -9.24 -12.85 0.25
CA ASP A 136 -9.84 -11.53 0.16
C ASP A 136 -8.72 -10.49 0.11
N ILE A 137 -8.54 -9.82 -1.03
CA ILE A 137 -7.56 -8.75 -1.21
C ILE A 137 -8.29 -7.41 -1.03
N VAL A 138 -7.89 -6.66 -0.01
CA VAL A 138 -8.47 -5.34 0.30
C VAL A 138 -7.47 -4.26 -0.08
N ASP A 139 -7.80 -3.49 -1.12
CA ASP A 139 -7.05 -2.34 -1.59
C ASP A 139 -7.49 -1.09 -0.83
N TYR A 140 -6.59 -0.41 -0.12
CA TYR A 140 -6.90 0.89 0.49
C TYR A 140 -5.70 1.85 0.45
N PRO A 141 -5.92 3.18 0.41
CA PRO A 141 -4.83 4.17 0.35
C PRO A 141 -3.88 4.10 1.56
N GLY A 142 -2.57 4.22 1.33
CA GLY A 142 -1.57 4.19 2.42
C GLY A 142 -1.59 5.43 3.29
N GLU A 143 -1.99 6.56 2.71
CA GLU A 143 -2.19 7.83 3.40
C GLU A 143 -3.19 7.67 4.56
N TRP A 144 -4.13 6.73 4.45
CA TRP A 144 -5.12 6.47 5.48
C TRP A 144 -4.56 5.74 6.71
N LEU A 145 -3.41 5.05 6.58
CA LEU A 145 -2.71 4.46 7.71
C LEU A 145 -1.96 5.50 8.53
N LEU A 146 -1.45 6.55 7.87
CA LEU A 146 -0.76 7.65 8.53
C LEU A 146 -1.68 8.39 9.50
N ASP A 147 -2.99 8.43 9.19
CA ASP A 147 -4.00 9.03 10.08
C ASP A 147 -4.10 8.34 11.44
N LEU A 148 -3.58 7.11 11.59
CA LEU A 148 -3.52 6.47 12.89
C LEU A 148 -2.56 7.19 13.85
N GLY A 149 -1.52 7.86 13.33
CA GLY A 149 -0.66 8.74 14.11
C GLY A 149 -1.42 9.92 14.72
N LEU A 150 -2.53 10.36 14.11
CA LEU A 150 -3.38 11.44 14.62
C LEU A 150 -4.19 11.02 15.84
N MET A 151 -4.41 9.71 16.04
CA MET A 151 -5.25 9.22 17.13
C MET A 151 -4.71 9.60 18.50
N GLU A 152 -3.39 9.61 18.65
CA GLU A 152 -2.69 9.91 19.90
C GLU A 152 -2.33 11.40 20.04
N LYS A 153 -2.59 12.22 19.01
CA LYS A 153 -2.27 13.66 19.01
C LYS A 153 -3.48 14.49 19.40
N THR A 154 -3.25 15.55 20.16
CA THR A 154 -4.21 16.65 20.27
C THR A 154 -4.16 17.53 19.02
N TYR A 155 -5.19 18.33 18.77
CA TYR A 155 -5.19 19.30 17.66
C TYR A 155 -4.01 20.29 17.76
N ALA A 156 -3.64 20.69 18.97
CA ALA A 156 -2.52 21.58 19.23
C ALA A 156 -1.17 20.94 18.82
N ASP A 157 -0.93 19.69 19.25
CA ASP A 157 0.29 18.96 18.92
C ASP A 157 0.42 18.72 17.42
N TRP A 158 -0.68 18.27 16.79
CA TRP A 158 -0.73 18.04 15.35
C TRP A 158 -0.49 19.33 14.56
N SER A 159 -1.11 20.44 14.97
CA SER A 159 -0.91 21.73 14.30
C SER A 159 0.54 22.19 14.43
N ALA A 160 1.12 22.16 15.63
CA ALA A 160 2.49 22.59 15.87
C ALA A 160 3.52 21.76 15.08
N GLU A 161 3.37 20.44 15.04
CA GLU A 161 4.22 19.58 14.21
C GLU A 161 4.05 19.84 12.72
N THR A 162 2.82 19.99 12.27
CA THR A 162 2.54 20.24 10.86
C THR A 162 3.16 21.56 10.42
N LEU A 163 2.95 22.64 11.17
CA LEU A 163 3.52 23.95 10.85
C LEU A 163 5.05 23.94 10.82
N ARG A 164 5.71 23.28 11.79
CA ARG A 164 7.18 23.11 11.76
C ARG A 164 7.68 22.43 10.48
N ARG A 165 6.95 21.45 9.95
CA ARG A 165 7.30 20.82 8.67
C ARG A 165 7.11 21.78 7.51
N LEU A 166 5.98 22.49 7.46
CA LEU A 166 5.68 23.44 6.39
C LEU A 166 6.74 24.55 6.29
N GLU A 167 7.28 25.00 7.42
CA GLU A 167 8.36 26.01 7.46
C GLU A 167 9.64 25.57 6.73
N THR A 168 9.87 24.26 6.64
CA THR A 168 11.05 23.68 5.97
C THR A 168 10.80 23.29 4.51
N ARG A 169 9.55 23.35 4.05
CA ARG A 169 9.10 22.90 2.72
C ARG A 169 8.73 24.10 1.86
N GLU A 170 9.21 24.12 0.62
CA GLU A 170 8.85 25.19 -0.31
C GLU A 170 7.35 25.16 -0.65
N GLU A 171 6.78 23.98 -0.71
CA GLU A 171 5.37 23.71 -0.99
C GLU A 171 4.43 24.35 0.04
N GLY A 172 4.90 24.56 1.28
CA GLY A 172 4.13 25.13 2.38
C GLY A 172 3.97 26.65 2.33
N ARG A 173 4.76 27.35 1.49
CA ARG A 173 4.87 28.82 1.50
C ARG A 173 3.54 29.54 1.30
N ALA A 174 2.71 29.07 0.37
CA ALA A 174 1.41 29.69 0.08
C ALA A 174 0.43 29.55 1.25
N PHE A 175 0.40 28.38 1.90
CA PHE A 175 -0.43 28.15 3.07
C PHE A 175 0.05 28.98 4.28
N LEU A 176 1.37 29.06 4.51
CA LEU A 176 1.93 29.84 5.61
C LEU A 176 1.63 31.34 5.46
N ALA A 177 1.70 31.89 4.25
CA ALA A 177 1.34 33.28 4.00
C ALA A 177 -0.14 33.56 4.32
N LEU A 178 -1.05 32.68 3.91
CA LEU A 178 -2.46 32.79 4.26
C LEU A 178 -2.70 32.67 5.77
N LEU A 179 -1.92 31.81 6.44
CA LEU A 179 -2.01 31.60 7.89
C LEU A 179 -1.52 32.83 8.66
N ASP A 180 -0.50 33.55 8.18
CA ASP A 180 0.01 34.78 8.81
C ASP A 180 -1.05 35.88 8.86
N ASP A 181 -1.95 35.94 7.88
CA ASP A 181 -3.06 36.89 7.80
C ASP A 181 -4.33 36.41 8.54
N THR A 182 -4.30 35.23 9.18
CA THR A 182 -5.47 34.61 9.81
C THR A 182 -5.47 34.80 11.33
N ASP A 183 -6.53 35.42 11.87
CA ASP A 183 -6.78 35.44 13.32
C ASP A 183 -7.45 34.13 13.81
N ALA A 184 -6.63 33.19 14.29
CA ALA A 184 -7.11 31.93 14.85
C ALA A 184 -7.94 32.09 16.14
N GLY A 185 -7.75 33.19 16.89
CA GLY A 185 -8.50 33.50 18.10
C GLY A 185 -9.84 34.19 17.82
N GLY A 186 -9.99 34.77 16.62
CA GLY A 186 -11.17 35.45 16.12
C GLY A 186 -12.40 34.56 15.99
N LYS A 187 -13.57 35.18 15.82
CA LYS A 187 -14.85 34.50 15.66
C LYS A 187 -14.81 33.58 14.43
N PHE A 188 -15.33 32.37 14.58
CA PHE A 188 -15.47 31.42 13.48
C PHE A 188 -16.26 32.00 12.29
N ASP A 189 -15.74 31.75 11.09
CA ASP A 189 -16.32 32.11 9.80
C ASP A 189 -16.10 30.97 8.78
N GLU A 190 -17.17 30.51 8.12
CA GLU A 190 -17.13 29.33 7.24
C GLU A 190 -16.29 29.58 5.95
N PRO A 191 -16.43 30.72 5.23
CA PRO A 191 -15.54 31.06 4.12
C PRO A 191 -14.06 31.03 4.47
N THR A 192 -13.69 31.58 5.63
CA THR A 192 -12.30 31.61 6.10
C THR A 192 -11.73 30.20 6.27
N ILE A 193 -12.44 29.31 6.97
CA ILE A 193 -11.95 27.94 7.17
C ILE A 193 -11.91 27.13 5.87
N LYS A 194 -12.86 27.36 4.96
CA LYS A 194 -12.88 26.71 3.65
C LYS A 194 -11.63 27.08 2.85
N THR A 195 -11.30 28.37 2.81
CA THR A 195 -10.10 28.87 2.12
C THR A 195 -8.82 28.25 2.71
N LEU A 196 -8.72 28.19 4.04
CA LEU A 196 -7.59 27.55 4.73
C LEU A 196 -7.50 26.04 4.45
N ALA A 197 -8.63 25.33 4.48
CA ALA A 197 -8.66 23.89 4.21
C ALA A 197 -8.30 23.58 2.76
N GLU A 198 -8.77 24.38 1.80
CA GLU A 198 -8.41 24.27 0.37
C GLU A 198 -6.92 24.53 0.14
N ALA A 199 -6.37 25.61 0.73
CA ALA A 199 -4.94 25.92 0.64
C ALA A 199 -4.06 24.84 1.29
N PHE A 200 -4.48 24.30 2.43
CA PHE A 200 -3.78 23.19 3.09
C PHE A 200 -3.85 21.90 2.27
N THR A 201 -5.01 21.60 1.69
CA THR A 201 -5.20 20.44 0.80
C THR A 201 -4.31 20.56 -0.45
N ALA A 202 -4.23 21.76 -1.03
CA ALA A 202 -3.34 22.03 -2.15
C ALA A 202 -1.86 21.80 -1.79
N TYR A 203 -1.43 22.26 -0.60
CA TYR A 203 -0.10 21.94 -0.07
C TYR A 203 0.14 20.43 0.06
N LEU A 204 -0.83 19.67 0.58
CA LEU A 204 -0.67 18.21 0.70
C LEU A 204 -0.48 17.56 -0.67
N HIS A 205 -1.22 18.02 -1.69
CA HIS A 205 -1.06 17.52 -3.06
C HIS A 205 0.33 17.82 -3.63
N THR A 206 0.82 19.06 -3.50
CA THR A 206 2.14 19.44 -4.02
C THR A 206 3.28 18.75 -3.25
N ALA A 207 3.18 18.64 -1.93
CA ALA A 207 4.14 17.91 -1.11
C ALA A 207 4.22 16.42 -1.51
N ARG A 208 3.07 15.79 -1.77
CA ARG A 208 3.01 14.41 -2.27
C ARG A 208 3.66 14.28 -3.65
N GLU A 209 3.46 15.25 -4.54
CA GLU A 209 4.08 15.27 -5.86
C GLU A 209 5.60 15.47 -5.80
N ALA A 210 6.08 16.22 -4.82
CA ALA A 210 7.50 16.40 -4.50
C ALA A 210 8.15 15.18 -3.81
N GLY A 211 7.39 14.12 -3.53
CA GLY A 211 7.91 12.87 -2.98
C GLY A 211 7.83 12.74 -1.45
N PHE A 212 7.21 13.70 -0.75
CA PHE A 212 6.94 13.57 0.68
C PHE A 212 5.83 12.52 0.94
N SER A 213 6.08 11.65 1.91
CA SER A 213 5.19 10.60 2.42
C SER A 213 4.33 11.04 3.62
N ASP A 214 4.80 11.95 4.48
CA ASP A 214 4.03 12.51 5.60
C ASP A 214 3.06 13.61 5.11
N CYS A 215 1.95 13.15 4.53
CA CYS A 215 0.84 13.98 4.07
C CYS A 215 -0.43 13.65 4.85
N THR A 216 -0.46 14.03 6.13
CA THR A 216 -1.64 13.89 7.00
C THR A 216 -2.44 15.21 7.09
N PRO A 217 -3.78 15.15 7.13
CA PRO A 217 -4.63 13.96 7.15
C PRO A 217 -4.84 13.34 5.75
N GLY A 218 -4.74 12.01 5.64
CA GLY A 218 -4.73 11.31 4.35
C GLY A 218 -6.02 11.42 3.54
N ARG A 219 -7.17 11.61 4.20
CA ARG A 219 -8.45 11.83 3.49
C ARG A 219 -8.59 13.22 2.86
N PHE A 220 -7.68 14.16 3.13
CA PHE A 220 -7.66 15.42 2.39
C PHE A 220 -7.20 15.18 0.94
N LEU A 221 -6.22 14.30 0.75
CA LEU A 221 -5.72 13.90 -0.57
C LEU A 221 -6.70 12.98 -1.31
N LEU A 222 -7.39 12.12 -0.56
CA LEU A 222 -8.28 11.09 -1.10
C LEU A 222 -9.59 11.08 -0.29
N PRO A 223 -10.50 12.03 -0.57
CA PRO A 223 -11.71 12.23 0.24
C PRO A 223 -12.80 11.18 0.02
N GLY A 224 -12.77 10.45 -1.11
CA GLY A 224 -13.83 9.51 -1.48
C GLY A 224 -15.22 10.16 -1.40
N GLU A 225 -16.17 9.45 -0.79
CA GLU A 225 -17.55 9.92 -0.57
C GLU A 225 -17.66 11.11 0.42
N MET A 226 -16.57 11.49 1.10
CA MET A 226 -16.57 12.57 2.09
C MET A 226 -16.23 13.94 1.50
N ALA A 227 -16.04 14.03 0.18
CA ALA A 227 -15.73 15.29 -0.50
C ALA A 227 -16.81 16.34 -0.20
N GLY A 228 -16.40 17.52 0.26
CA GLY A 228 -17.30 18.61 0.67
C GLY A 228 -17.90 18.45 2.07
N SER A 229 -17.57 17.40 2.83
CA SER A 229 -18.01 17.24 4.21
C SER A 229 -17.26 18.20 5.16
N PRO A 230 -17.93 18.78 6.18
CA PRO A 230 -17.29 19.59 7.20
C PRO A 230 -16.15 18.88 7.95
N VAL A 231 -16.18 17.55 7.99
CA VAL A 231 -15.13 16.74 8.65
C VAL A 231 -13.77 16.85 7.95
N LEU A 232 -13.74 17.29 6.69
CA LEU A 232 -12.53 17.55 5.89
C LEU A 232 -12.25 19.05 5.74
N THR A 233 -12.94 19.90 6.49
CA THR A 233 -12.82 21.36 6.37
C THR A 233 -12.17 21.94 7.63
N PHE A 234 -10.90 21.60 7.84
CA PHE A 234 -10.06 22.16 8.91
C PHE A 234 -8.61 22.33 8.43
N ALA A 235 -7.80 23.10 9.14
CA ALA A 235 -6.40 23.35 8.82
C ALA A 235 -5.54 23.42 10.09
N PRO A 236 -4.22 23.22 10.02
CA PRO A 236 -3.33 23.47 11.16
C PRO A 236 -3.25 24.98 11.41
N LEU A 237 -3.46 25.39 12.66
CA LEU A 237 -3.43 26.81 13.05
C LEU A 237 -2.32 27.07 14.07
N ARG A 238 -1.91 28.34 14.22
CA ARG A 238 -1.08 28.76 15.36
C ARG A 238 -1.96 28.87 16.61
N PRO A 239 -1.54 28.33 17.76
CA PRO A 239 -2.34 28.39 18.98
C PRO A 239 -2.49 29.83 19.47
N PRO A 240 -3.72 30.33 19.67
CA PRO A 240 -3.92 31.63 20.32
C PRO A 240 -3.62 31.54 21.81
N GLU A 241 -3.23 32.64 22.46
CA GLU A 241 -2.94 32.65 23.90
C GLU A 241 -4.14 32.18 24.75
N LYS A 242 -5.35 32.55 24.34
CA LYS A 242 -6.61 32.14 24.99
C LYS A 242 -7.69 31.87 23.92
N PRO A 243 -7.90 30.61 23.49
CA PRO A 243 -8.90 30.28 22.49
C PRO A 243 -10.32 30.48 23.05
N ALA A 244 -10.99 31.55 22.63
CA ALA A 244 -12.37 31.87 22.98
C ALA A 244 -13.35 30.82 22.46
N ARG A 245 -14.49 30.65 23.13
CA ARG A 245 -15.56 29.77 22.65
C ARG A 245 -16.13 30.29 21.32
N GLY A 246 -16.28 29.41 20.33
CA GLY A 246 -16.74 29.80 18.99
C GLY A 246 -15.66 30.50 18.14
N SER A 247 -14.40 30.43 18.54
CA SER A 247 -13.27 30.86 17.71
C SER A 247 -12.97 29.88 16.59
N LEU A 248 -12.26 30.36 15.57
CA LEU A 248 -11.76 29.54 14.47
C LEU A 248 -10.92 28.35 14.97
N TRP A 249 -10.04 28.58 15.96
CA TRP A 249 -9.27 27.53 16.62
C TRP A 249 -10.15 26.41 17.18
N ARG A 250 -11.18 26.76 17.96
CA ARG A 250 -12.07 25.79 18.60
C ARG A 250 -12.88 24.98 17.60
N GLU A 251 -13.26 25.59 16.48
CA GLU A 251 -13.97 24.89 15.43
C GLU A 251 -13.06 23.92 14.67
N CYS A 252 -11.80 24.29 14.40
CA CYS A 252 -10.82 23.39 13.80
C CYS A 252 -10.50 22.21 14.73
N GLU A 253 -10.33 22.47 16.03
CA GLU A 253 -10.16 21.43 17.06
C GLU A 253 -11.35 20.45 17.06
N ARG A 254 -12.57 20.97 17.06
CA ARG A 254 -13.80 20.16 17.00
C ARG A 254 -13.87 19.31 15.72
N ARG A 255 -13.52 19.88 14.56
CA ARG A 255 -13.53 19.19 13.25
C ARG A 255 -12.42 18.12 13.18
N PHE A 256 -11.24 18.38 13.73
CA PHE A 256 -10.16 17.41 13.88
C PHE A 256 -10.56 16.22 14.76
N ASP A 257 -11.21 16.47 15.91
CA ASP A 257 -11.71 15.41 16.77
C ASP A 257 -12.86 14.62 16.13
N ALA A 258 -13.73 15.30 15.37
CA ALA A 258 -14.74 14.65 14.55
C ALA A 258 -14.10 13.76 13.46
N TYR A 259 -13.03 14.22 12.81
CA TYR A 259 -12.28 13.44 11.85
C TYR A 259 -11.73 12.15 12.45
N LYS A 260 -11.09 12.24 13.62
CA LYS A 260 -10.59 11.07 14.35
C LYS A 260 -11.70 10.07 14.69
N ARG A 261 -12.86 10.56 15.14
CA ARG A 261 -13.97 9.72 15.62
C ARG A 261 -14.82 9.12 14.50
N GLU A 262 -15.14 9.90 13.47
CA GLU A 262 -16.08 9.54 12.41
C GLU A 262 -15.40 9.01 11.14
N VAL A 263 -14.11 9.29 10.94
CA VAL A 263 -13.37 8.88 9.73
C VAL A 263 -12.31 7.84 10.06
N VAL A 264 -11.40 8.17 10.97
CA VAL A 264 -10.25 7.31 11.28
C VAL A 264 -10.72 6.07 12.05
N LYS A 265 -11.46 6.24 13.16
CA LYS A 265 -11.96 5.11 13.98
C LYS A 265 -12.73 4.06 13.18
N PRO A 266 -13.76 4.42 12.38
CA PRO A 266 -14.60 3.42 11.74
C PRO A 266 -13.82 2.66 10.68
N PHE A 267 -12.99 3.35 9.89
CA PHE A 267 -12.14 2.70 8.89
C PHE A 267 -11.26 1.59 9.51
N PHE A 268 -10.60 1.89 10.63
CA PHE A 268 -9.74 0.92 11.30
C PHE A 268 -10.54 -0.25 11.90
N ARG A 269 -11.69 0.03 12.52
CA ARG A 269 -12.56 -0.99 13.11
C ARG A 269 -13.17 -1.92 12.06
N ASP A 270 -13.63 -1.35 10.95
CA ASP A 270 -14.48 -2.06 9.99
C ASP A 270 -13.66 -2.80 8.92
N HIS A 271 -12.48 -2.28 8.57
CA HIS A 271 -11.62 -2.86 7.54
C HIS A 271 -10.31 -3.40 8.11
N PHE A 272 -9.52 -2.54 8.78
CA PHE A 272 -8.17 -2.91 9.19
C PHE A 272 -8.15 -4.04 10.24
N ALA A 273 -9.10 -4.02 11.16
CA ALA A 273 -9.23 -5.03 12.22
C ALA A 273 -9.45 -6.46 11.72
N ARG A 274 -9.84 -6.59 10.46
CA ARG A 274 -10.15 -7.85 9.81
C ARG A 274 -8.97 -8.40 9.00
N ILE A 275 -7.88 -7.65 8.85
CA ILE A 275 -6.72 -8.03 8.04
C ILE A 275 -5.88 -9.08 8.76
N ASP A 276 -5.57 -10.19 8.08
CA ASP A 276 -4.69 -11.25 8.58
C ASP A 276 -3.24 -11.05 8.12
N ARG A 277 -3.08 -10.52 6.90
CA ARG A 277 -1.80 -10.36 6.19
C ARG A 277 -1.75 -8.96 5.59
N GLN A 278 -0.60 -8.30 5.68
CA GLN A 278 -0.44 -6.95 5.13
C GLN A 278 0.76 -6.89 4.20
N VAL A 279 0.59 -6.22 3.06
CA VAL A 279 1.71 -5.73 2.25
C VAL A 279 1.69 -4.20 2.17
N VAL A 280 2.84 -3.59 2.43
CA VAL A 280 3.07 -2.15 2.32
C VAL A 280 4.04 -1.94 1.16
N LEU A 281 3.54 -1.40 0.06
CA LEU A 281 4.33 -1.10 -1.13
C LEU A 281 4.99 0.27 -0.99
N VAL A 282 6.27 0.33 -1.34
CA VAL A 282 7.11 1.51 -1.11
C VAL A 282 7.92 1.83 -2.36
N ASP A 283 7.79 3.04 -2.88
CA ASP A 283 8.67 3.54 -3.94
C ASP A 283 9.96 4.12 -3.33
N ALA A 284 10.82 3.23 -2.83
CA ALA A 284 12.07 3.61 -2.19
C ALA A 284 13.03 4.31 -3.16
N LEU A 285 13.00 3.91 -4.44
CA LEU A 285 13.81 4.55 -5.48
C LEU A 285 13.34 5.99 -5.68
N GLY A 286 12.04 6.23 -5.84
CA GLY A 286 11.47 7.57 -5.97
C GLY A 286 11.88 8.50 -4.83
N ALA A 287 11.89 7.99 -3.59
CA ALA A 287 12.36 8.76 -2.43
C ALA A 287 13.86 9.08 -2.50
N ILE A 288 14.71 8.12 -2.88
CA ILE A 288 16.16 8.34 -3.05
C ILE A 288 16.42 9.40 -4.13
N HIS A 289 15.73 9.31 -5.25
CA HIS A 289 15.81 10.28 -6.34
C HIS A 289 15.38 11.70 -5.90
N SER A 290 14.34 11.79 -5.07
CA SER A 290 13.82 13.08 -4.57
C SER A 290 14.74 13.73 -3.52
N GLY A 291 15.72 12.98 -2.99
CA GLY A 291 16.76 13.50 -2.11
C GLY A 291 16.64 13.08 -0.64
N PRO A 292 17.62 13.46 0.20
CA PRO A 292 17.65 13.05 1.60
C PRO A 292 16.40 13.42 2.42
N PRO A 293 15.77 14.61 2.25
CA PRO A 293 14.53 14.94 2.96
C PRO A 293 13.38 13.95 2.69
N ALA A 294 13.24 13.48 1.45
CA ALA A 294 12.20 12.52 1.09
C ALA A 294 12.48 11.12 1.67
N VAL A 295 13.76 10.72 1.76
CA VAL A 295 14.17 9.46 2.41
C VAL A 295 13.90 9.48 3.91
N GLU A 296 14.22 10.59 4.59
CA GLU A 296 13.95 10.73 6.02
C GLU A 296 12.45 10.78 6.31
N ASP A 297 11.68 11.47 5.48
CA ASP A 297 10.22 11.51 5.58
C ASP A 297 9.59 10.12 5.34
N LEU A 298 10.06 9.37 4.34
CA LEU A 298 9.67 7.98 4.13
C LEU A 298 9.99 7.10 5.36
N ARG A 299 11.17 7.26 5.97
CA ARG A 299 11.55 6.53 7.18
C ARG A 299 10.58 6.80 8.33
N GLN A 300 10.21 8.07 8.55
CA GLN A 300 9.24 8.47 9.57
C GLN A 300 7.85 7.88 9.30
N ALA A 301 7.36 7.99 8.06
CA ALA A 301 6.08 7.42 7.66
C ALA A 301 6.01 5.90 7.89
N LEU A 302 7.08 5.16 7.53
CA LEU A 302 7.17 3.72 7.79
C LEU A 302 7.20 3.40 9.29
N ALA A 303 7.84 4.24 10.11
CA ALA A 303 7.85 4.08 11.56
C ALA A 303 6.46 4.29 12.18
N ASP A 304 5.70 5.27 11.68
CA ASP A 304 4.32 5.52 12.13
C ASP A 304 3.39 4.37 11.74
N ILE A 305 3.50 3.89 10.49
CA ILE A 305 2.78 2.71 9.99
C ILE A 305 3.09 1.49 10.85
N LEU A 306 4.37 1.17 11.10
CA LEU A 306 4.76 0.03 11.93
C LEU A 306 4.27 0.16 13.36
N GLY A 307 4.37 1.36 13.92
CA GLY A 307 3.88 1.63 15.24
C GLY A 307 2.35 1.44 15.36
N ALA A 308 1.60 1.64 14.29
CA ALA A 308 0.17 1.38 14.21
C ALA A 308 -0.19 -0.11 14.35
N PHE A 309 0.70 -1.02 13.96
CA PHE A 309 0.53 -2.47 14.14
C PHE A 309 0.93 -2.98 15.53
N ARG A 310 1.41 -2.11 16.45
CA ARG A 310 1.85 -2.53 17.79
C ARG A 310 0.67 -2.89 18.70
N PRO A 311 0.62 -4.12 19.23
CA PRO A 311 -0.33 -4.46 20.29
C PRO A 311 -0.11 -3.57 21.52
N GLY A 312 -1.17 -3.01 22.11
CA GLY A 312 -1.11 -2.26 23.36
C GLY A 312 -0.70 -0.78 23.27
N ARG A 313 -0.03 -0.33 22.19
CA ARG A 313 0.28 1.11 22.00
C ARG A 313 -1.01 1.91 21.85
N ASN A 314 -1.90 1.44 20.98
CA ASN A 314 -3.21 2.03 20.80
C ASN A 314 -4.21 1.20 21.61
N ARG A 315 -4.38 1.53 22.90
CA ARG A 315 -5.27 0.79 23.82
C ARG A 315 -6.69 0.66 23.27
N TRP A 316 -7.16 1.68 22.55
CA TRP A 316 -8.46 1.65 21.87
C TRP A 316 -8.53 0.59 20.75
N LEU A 317 -7.46 0.39 19.97
CA LEU A 317 -7.40 -0.60 18.88
C LEU A 317 -7.37 -1.98 19.51
N THR A 318 -6.57 -2.16 20.56
CA THR A 318 -6.44 -3.43 21.25
C THR A 318 -7.78 -3.89 21.83
N SER A 319 -8.60 -2.97 22.36
CA SER A 319 -9.97 -3.27 22.80
C SER A 319 -10.95 -3.56 21.67
N MET A 320 -10.77 -2.96 20.48
CA MET A 320 -11.65 -3.15 19.32
C MET A 320 -11.32 -4.41 18.50
N LEU A 321 -10.06 -4.83 18.48
CA LEU A 321 -9.56 -5.94 17.66
C LEU A 321 -9.89 -7.33 18.21
N GLY A 322 -10.44 -7.42 19.43
CA GLY A 322 -10.82 -8.71 20.03
C GLY A 322 -9.69 -9.75 20.09
N GLY A 323 -8.43 -9.30 20.06
CA GLY A 323 -7.25 -10.17 20.04
C GLY A 323 -6.81 -10.69 18.66
N ARG A 324 -7.53 -10.40 17.56
CA ARG A 324 -7.06 -10.70 16.20
C ARG A 324 -5.91 -9.78 15.81
N ARG A 325 -4.82 -10.35 15.31
CA ARG A 325 -3.59 -9.64 14.98
C ARG A 325 -3.17 -9.99 13.56
N VAL A 326 -2.63 -8.99 12.86
CA VAL A 326 -1.94 -9.21 11.59
C VAL A 326 -0.76 -10.15 11.85
N GLU A 327 -0.75 -11.31 11.22
CA GLU A 327 0.25 -12.36 11.44
C GLU A 327 1.54 -12.09 10.68
N ARG A 328 1.43 -11.49 9.49
CA ARG A 328 2.56 -11.22 8.61
C ARG A 328 2.45 -9.85 7.93
N ILE A 329 3.55 -9.11 7.93
CA ILE A 329 3.66 -7.80 7.29
C ILE A 329 4.86 -7.80 6.35
N LEU A 330 4.61 -7.57 5.05
CA LEU A 330 5.64 -7.44 4.03
C LEU A 330 5.83 -5.97 3.65
N PHE A 331 7.05 -5.47 3.75
CA PHE A 331 7.44 -4.18 3.18
C PHE A 331 8.12 -4.43 1.83
N ALA A 332 7.48 -4.01 0.74
CA ALA A 332 7.97 -4.30 -0.59
C ALA A 332 8.43 -3.02 -1.30
N ALA A 333 9.75 -2.88 -1.51
CA ALA A 333 10.31 -1.85 -2.37
C ALA A 333 9.96 -2.19 -3.82
N THR A 334 9.10 -1.39 -4.45
CA THR A 334 8.59 -1.67 -5.81
C THR A 334 9.54 -1.14 -6.89
N LYS A 335 9.24 -1.45 -8.16
CA LYS A 335 10.00 -1.01 -9.34
C LYS A 335 11.46 -1.50 -9.34
N ALA A 336 11.73 -2.66 -8.74
CA ALA A 336 13.07 -3.23 -8.73
C ALA A 336 13.62 -3.53 -10.14
N ASP A 337 12.75 -3.62 -11.15
CA ASP A 337 13.12 -3.75 -12.56
C ASP A 337 13.79 -2.49 -13.11
N HIS A 338 13.66 -1.34 -12.47
CA HIS A 338 14.42 -0.13 -12.82
C HIS A 338 15.92 -0.25 -12.47
N LEU A 339 16.32 -1.34 -11.82
CA LEU A 339 17.70 -1.66 -11.49
C LEU A 339 18.13 -2.97 -12.12
N HIS A 340 19.40 -3.05 -12.51
CA HIS A 340 20.04 -4.32 -12.82
C HIS A 340 20.03 -5.25 -11.58
N HIS A 341 19.94 -6.57 -11.77
CA HIS A 341 19.81 -7.52 -10.66
C HIS A 341 20.94 -7.43 -9.62
N SER A 342 22.14 -6.99 -10.03
CA SER A 342 23.28 -6.79 -9.13
C SER A 342 22.96 -5.81 -7.99
N GLN A 343 22.02 -4.87 -8.19
CA GLN A 343 21.63 -3.88 -7.20
C GLN A 343 20.38 -4.26 -6.37
N HIS A 344 19.67 -5.33 -6.73
CA HIS A 344 18.46 -5.76 -5.99
C HIS A 344 18.72 -6.10 -4.51
N PRO A 345 19.83 -6.78 -4.14
CA PRO A 345 20.16 -7.00 -2.73
C PRO A 345 20.37 -5.67 -1.98
N ARG A 346 20.99 -4.67 -2.61
CA ARG A 346 21.22 -3.34 -2.02
C ARG A 346 19.90 -2.61 -1.76
N LEU A 347 18.97 -2.62 -2.72
CA LEU A 347 17.63 -2.06 -2.53
C LEU A 347 16.87 -2.75 -1.38
N THR A 348 17.02 -4.07 -1.26
CA THR A 348 16.42 -4.84 -0.17
C THR A 348 17.03 -4.46 1.18
N ALA A 349 18.35 -4.32 1.26
CA ALA A 349 19.06 -3.88 2.46
C ALA A 349 18.66 -2.45 2.88
N ILE A 350 18.47 -1.53 1.93
CA ILE A 350 17.96 -0.19 2.21
C ILE A 350 16.54 -0.25 2.78
N MET A 351 15.66 -1.04 2.17
CA MET A 351 14.29 -1.24 2.68
C MET A 351 14.30 -1.83 4.10
N GLU A 352 15.15 -2.83 4.36
CA GLU A 352 15.35 -3.41 5.69
C GLU A 352 15.83 -2.36 6.70
N ALA A 353 16.81 -1.52 6.33
CA ALA A 353 17.36 -0.49 7.19
C ALA A 353 16.32 0.62 7.52
N LEU A 354 15.49 1.01 6.54
CA LEU A 354 14.39 1.97 6.74
C LEU A 354 13.38 1.47 7.78
N VAL A 355 13.04 0.17 7.75
CA VAL A 355 12.11 -0.41 8.73
C VAL A 355 12.77 -0.85 10.02
N ARG A 356 14.11 -0.98 10.06
CA ARG A 356 14.87 -1.52 11.20
C ARG A 356 14.62 -0.74 12.47
N GLU A 357 14.69 0.59 12.44
CA GLU A 357 14.52 1.41 13.63
C GLU A 357 13.10 1.33 14.23
N ALA A 358 12.11 1.08 13.38
CA ALA A 358 10.74 0.87 13.78
C ALA A 358 10.51 -0.56 14.28
N ARG A 359 11.19 -1.56 13.70
CA ARG A 359 11.22 -2.95 14.17
C ARG A 359 11.94 -3.08 15.50
N ASP A 360 13.09 -2.43 15.69
CA ASP A 360 13.90 -2.49 16.92
C ASP A 360 13.20 -1.80 18.09
N ARG A 361 12.43 -0.73 17.83
CA ARG A 361 11.61 -0.03 18.85
C ARG A 361 10.26 -0.68 19.10
N ALA A 362 9.84 -1.57 18.22
CA ALA A 362 8.64 -2.37 18.36
C ALA A 362 9.05 -3.80 18.69
N ASP A 363 9.10 -4.14 19.98
CA ASP A 363 9.06 -5.54 20.39
C ASP A 363 7.79 -6.19 19.80
N PHE A 364 7.88 -6.67 18.56
CA PHE A 364 6.80 -7.31 17.82
C PHE A 364 6.63 -8.69 18.42
N SER A 365 5.96 -8.76 19.58
CA SER A 365 5.65 -10.01 20.27
C SER A 365 4.54 -10.81 19.56
N GLY A 366 4.44 -10.78 18.21
CA GLY A 366 3.40 -11.54 17.49
C GLY A 366 3.37 -11.54 15.96
N ALA A 367 3.83 -10.51 15.25
CA ALA A 367 3.77 -10.45 13.77
C ALA A 367 5.13 -10.71 13.12
N ARG A 368 5.19 -11.60 12.12
CA ARG A 368 6.40 -11.81 11.32
C ARG A 368 6.52 -10.70 10.28
N THR A 369 7.65 -10.00 10.27
CA THR A 369 7.91 -8.90 9.31
C THR A 369 9.02 -9.29 8.33
N ALA A 370 8.84 -8.99 7.05
CA ALA A 370 9.88 -9.14 6.03
C ALA A 370 9.97 -7.87 5.17
N ALA A 371 11.14 -7.64 4.57
CA ALA A 371 11.34 -6.62 3.56
C ALA A 371 11.90 -7.26 2.28
N MET A 372 11.43 -6.81 1.12
CA MET A 372 11.82 -7.37 -0.17
C MET A 372 11.85 -6.27 -1.23
N SER A 373 12.73 -6.37 -2.21
CA SER A 373 12.59 -5.64 -3.46
C SER A 373 11.81 -6.48 -4.47
N ILE A 374 10.79 -5.89 -5.11
CA ILE A 374 9.93 -6.57 -6.08
C ILE A 374 9.69 -5.70 -7.31
N ALA A 375 9.29 -6.33 -8.40
CA ALA A 375 8.64 -5.66 -9.52
C ALA A 375 7.38 -6.44 -9.86
N SER A 376 6.22 -5.82 -9.66
CA SER A 376 4.94 -6.46 -9.96
C SER A 376 4.80 -6.78 -11.43
N ILE A 377 5.26 -5.88 -12.30
CA ILE A 377 5.44 -6.11 -13.73
C ILE A 377 6.85 -5.66 -14.07
N ARG A 378 7.62 -6.54 -14.73
CA ARG A 378 8.95 -6.22 -15.24
C ARG A 378 8.80 -5.49 -16.57
N ALA A 379 9.02 -4.18 -16.58
CA ALA A 379 8.94 -3.32 -17.77
C ALA A 379 10.28 -3.15 -18.50
N THR A 380 11.36 -3.65 -17.91
CA THR A 380 12.72 -3.50 -18.44
C THR A 380 13.42 -4.84 -18.69
N VAL A 381 14.45 -4.80 -19.53
CA VAL A 381 15.42 -5.87 -19.72
C VAL A 381 16.80 -5.42 -19.25
N GLU A 382 17.65 -6.37 -18.88
CA GLU A 382 19.02 -6.06 -18.45
C GLU A 382 19.92 -5.85 -19.67
N GLU A 383 20.85 -4.90 -19.56
CA GLU A 383 21.77 -4.54 -20.62
C GLU A 383 23.08 -4.03 -20.02
N GLN A 384 24.18 -4.13 -20.77
CA GLN A 384 25.45 -3.49 -20.41
C GLN A 384 25.76 -2.40 -21.43
N ILE A 385 26.10 -1.22 -20.94
CA ILE A 385 26.48 -0.07 -21.76
C ILE A 385 27.96 0.25 -21.57
N ASP A 386 28.67 0.51 -22.66
CA ASP A 386 30.03 1.06 -22.60
C ASP A 386 29.94 2.57 -22.39
N TRP A 387 30.44 3.03 -21.26
CA TRP A 387 30.59 4.45 -20.94
C TRP A 387 32.05 4.77 -20.63
N ARG A 388 32.69 5.50 -21.54
CA ARG A 388 34.10 5.93 -21.40
C ARG A 388 35.08 4.75 -21.17
N GLY A 389 34.82 3.60 -21.79
CA GLY A 389 35.64 2.40 -21.65
C GLY A 389 35.36 1.58 -20.39
N GLN A 390 34.30 1.93 -19.65
CA GLN A 390 33.79 1.14 -18.52
C GLN A 390 32.44 0.54 -18.89
N MET A 391 32.29 -0.77 -18.65
CA MET A 391 31.01 -1.45 -18.81
C MET A 391 30.15 -1.18 -17.58
N LEU A 392 28.98 -0.58 -17.79
CA LEU A 392 28.01 -0.28 -16.74
C LEU A 392 26.80 -1.20 -16.85
N ASP A 393 26.40 -1.77 -15.72
CA ASP A 393 25.19 -2.60 -15.59
C ASP A 393 23.94 -1.71 -15.62
N ALA A 394 23.24 -1.71 -16.75
CA ALA A 394 22.10 -0.86 -17.03
C ALA A 394 20.80 -1.68 -17.23
N VAL A 395 19.69 -0.97 -17.38
CA VAL A 395 18.40 -1.54 -17.80
C VAL A 395 17.88 -0.81 -19.02
N ARG A 396 17.17 -1.50 -19.90
CA ARG A 396 16.52 -0.92 -21.07
C ARG A 396 15.02 -1.14 -21.04
N GLY A 397 14.27 -0.11 -21.42
CA GLY A 397 12.83 -0.19 -21.56
C GLY A 397 12.28 0.91 -22.47
N THR A 398 10.97 0.88 -22.68
CA THR A 398 10.24 1.91 -23.42
C THR A 398 10.00 3.12 -22.52
N LEU A 399 10.44 4.31 -22.90
CA LEU A 399 10.19 5.53 -22.13
C LEU A 399 8.72 5.94 -22.18
N LEU A 400 8.15 6.23 -21.01
CA LEU A 400 6.81 6.78 -20.89
C LEU A 400 6.71 8.12 -21.63
N GLY A 401 5.63 8.33 -22.39
CA GLY A 401 5.38 9.55 -23.17
C GLY A 401 6.01 9.58 -24.56
N SER A 402 7.30 9.21 -24.70
CA SER A 402 7.97 9.24 -26.01
C SER A 402 7.87 7.94 -26.82
N GLY A 403 7.63 6.80 -26.16
CA GLY A 403 7.56 5.49 -26.82
C GLY A 403 8.91 4.96 -27.34
N ARG A 404 10.02 5.68 -27.11
CA ARG A 404 11.36 5.27 -27.55
C ARG A 404 11.98 4.27 -26.58
N GLN A 405 12.78 3.35 -27.10
CA GLN A 405 13.64 2.51 -26.27
C GLN A 405 14.83 3.32 -25.76
N ALA A 406 15.15 3.20 -24.47
CA ALA A 406 16.34 3.80 -23.88
C ALA A 406 17.00 2.83 -22.90
N ALA A 407 18.32 2.69 -23.01
CA ALA A 407 19.13 2.09 -21.96
C ALA A 407 19.44 3.15 -20.90
N TYR A 408 19.38 2.75 -19.64
CA TYR A 408 19.44 3.64 -18.51
C TYR A 408 20.27 3.05 -17.38
N TYR A 409 21.22 3.86 -16.90
CA TYR A 409 22.02 3.57 -15.73
C TYR A 409 21.62 4.55 -14.61
N PRO A 410 20.90 4.09 -13.56
CA PRO A 410 20.41 4.96 -12.49
C PRO A 410 21.50 5.44 -11.52
N GLY A 411 22.75 5.02 -11.71
CA GLY A 411 23.78 5.10 -10.68
C GLY A 411 23.81 3.85 -9.80
N GLU A 412 24.78 3.81 -8.90
CA GLU A 412 24.93 2.73 -7.93
C GLU A 412 24.30 3.08 -6.58
N LEU A 413 23.39 2.22 -6.12
CA LEU A 413 23.00 2.20 -4.72
C LEU A 413 24.21 1.82 -3.86
N PRO A 414 24.41 2.42 -2.68
CA PRO A 414 25.51 2.07 -1.81
C PRO A 414 25.31 0.67 -1.23
N ASP A 415 26.42 -0.04 -1.02
CA ASP A 415 26.42 -1.35 -0.34
C ASP A 415 25.96 -1.23 1.13
N ASP A 416 26.31 -0.12 1.79
CA ASP A 416 25.88 0.19 3.15
C ASP A 416 24.72 1.20 3.15
N PRO A 417 23.49 0.80 3.56
CA PRO A 417 22.35 1.70 3.68
C PRO A 417 22.60 2.94 4.56
N ALA A 418 23.52 2.88 5.53
CA ALA A 418 23.83 4.01 6.40
C ALA A 418 24.35 5.23 5.63
N ARG A 419 24.94 5.03 4.43
CA ARG A 419 25.38 6.13 3.56
C ARG A 419 24.23 6.97 3.02
N LEU A 420 23.02 6.41 2.90
CA LEU A 420 21.81 7.18 2.54
C LEU A 420 21.09 7.68 3.78
N LEU A 421 20.97 6.83 4.81
CA LEU A 421 20.14 7.12 5.98
C LEU A 421 20.76 8.12 6.95
N SER A 422 22.08 8.12 7.15
CA SER A 422 22.73 9.05 8.09
C SER A 422 22.66 10.51 7.60
N PRO A 423 23.00 10.84 6.34
CA PRO A 423 22.85 12.20 5.84
C PRO A 423 21.40 12.69 5.86
N ALA A 424 20.45 11.79 5.56
CA ALA A 424 19.02 12.10 5.62
C ALA A 424 18.59 12.49 7.05
N ARG A 425 19.07 11.78 8.07
CA ARG A 425 18.82 12.10 9.49
C ARG A 425 19.52 13.37 9.96
N GLU A 426 20.71 13.67 9.41
CA GLU A 426 21.47 14.89 9.72
C GLU A 426 20.89 16.15 9.03
N GLY A 427 19.83 16.00 8.23
CA GLY A 427 19.15 17.12 7.58
C GLY A 427 19.90 17.67 6.36
N VAL A 428 20.75 16.86 5.74
CA VAL A 428 21.46 17.25 4.51
C VAL A 428 20.44 17.49 3.38
N LYS A 429 20.58 18.59 2.64
CA LYS A 429 19.59 18.99 1.62
C LYS A 429 19.76 18.30 0.27
N LYS A 430 20.98 17.85 -0.07
CA LYS A 430 21.31 17.22 -1.35
C LYS A 430 22.34 16.12 -1.12
N TRP A 431 22.30 15.06 -1.94
CA TRP A 431 23.37 14.07 -1.93
C TRP A 431 24.70 14.74 -2.31
N LEU A 432 25.77 14.43 -1.56
CA LEU A 432 27.10 15.02 -1.80
C LEU A 432 27.71 14.54 -3.12
N ASP A 433 27.37 13.31 -3.57
CA ASP A 433 28.03 12.62 -4.69
C ASP A 433 27.07 11.87 -5.65
N ALA A 434 25.75 12.15 -5.68
CA ALA A 434 24.81 11.27 -6.42
C ALA A 434 23.99 11.95 -7.53
N ASP A 435 24.31 11.58 -8.77
CA ASP A 435 23.45 11.64 -9.97
C ASP A 435 22.46 10.45 -9.98
N TYR A 436 21.76 10.20 -8.86
CA TYR A 436 20.75 9.13 -8.83
C TYR A 436 19.45 9.65 -9.45
N GLU A 437 19.24 9.32 -10.71
CA GLU A 437 18.03 9.66 -11.46
C GLU A 437 17.11 8.44 -11.60
N ILE A 438 15.84 8.66 -11.92
CA ILE A 438 14.92 7.58 -12.28
C ILE A 438 14.22 7.93 -13.58
N MET A 439 14.28 7.00 -14.54
CA MET A 439 13.43 7.06 -15.71
C MET A 439 12.08 6.38 -15.46
N ASN A 440 11.03 6.97 -16.03
CA ASN A 440 9.70 6.38 -16.03
C ASN A 440 9.52 5.54 -17.31
N PHE A 441 9.45 4.23 -17.14
CA PHE A 441 9.17 3.31 -18.24
C PHE A 441 7.67 3.11 -18.46
N ALA A 442 7.25 2.95 -19.72
CA ALA A 442 5.93 2.50 -20.08
C ALA A 442 5.79 0.99 -19.81
N PRO A 443 4.56 0.46 -19.65
CA PRO A 443 4.37 -0.97 -19.53
C PRO A 443 4.90 -1.69 -20.79
N PRO A 444 5.45 -2.91 -20.64
CA PRO A 444 5.95 -3.68 -21.76
C PRO A 444 4.78 -4.20 -22.61
N GLN A 445 5.01 -4.43 -23.90
CA GLN A 445 4.11 -5.27 -24.68
C GLN A 445 4.22 -6.71 -24.19
N LEU A 446 3.10 -7.26 -23.72
CA LEU A 446 3.06 -8.59 -23.11
C LEU A 446 2.68 -9.65 -24.15
N HIS A 447 3.56 -10.63 -24.34
CA HIS A 447 3.26 -11.85 -25.08
C HIS A 447 3.23 -13.03 -24.11
N LEU A 448 2.07 -13.27 -23.50
CA LEU A 448 1.90 -14.29 -22.47
C LEU A 448 1.63 -15.66 -23.10
N ARG A 449 2.33 -16.69 -22.62
CA ARG A 449 2.02 -18.08 -22.96
C ARG A 449 0.83 -18.57 -22.13
N PRO A 450 0.03 -19.55 -22.62
CA PRO A 450 -1.03 -20.14 -21.81
C PRO A 450 -0.51 -20.62 -20.45
N GLY A 451 -1.18 -20.23 -19.37
CA GLY A 451 -0.80 -20.58 -18.00
C GLY A 451 0.33 -19.74 -17.39
N GLU A 452 0.87 -18.75 -18.11
CA GLU A 452 1.83 -17.77 -17.56
C GLU A 452 1.17 -16.41 -17.31
N GLY A 453 1.22 -15.94 -16.06
CA GLY A 453 0.91 -14.56 -15.72
C GLY A 453 1.99 -13.57 -16.20
N PRO A 454 1.78 -12.25 -15.98
CA PRO A 454 2.73 -11.21 -16.34
C PRO A 454 4.14 -11.43 -15.75
N PRO A 455 5.21 -11.06 -16.48
CA PRO A 455 6.57 -11.19 -15.98
C PRO A 455 6.79 -10.28 -14.77
N HIS A 456 7.42 -10.81 -13.72
CA HIS A 456 7.62 -10.12 -12.45
C HIS A 456 9.02 -10.40 -11.88
N ILE A 457 9.36 -9.68 -10.81
CA ILE A 457 10.55 -9.95 -9.98
C ILE A 457 10.08 -10.20 -8.56
N ARG A 458 10.30 -11.43 -8.07
CA ARG A 458 10.05 -11.89 -6.68
C ARG A 458 8.61 -11.72 -6.18
N LEU A 459 7.62 -11.60 -7.08
CA LEU A 459 6.20 -11.60 -6.70
C LEU A 459 5.77 -12.97 -6.14
N ASP A 460 6.40 -14.03 -6.63
CA ASP A 460 6.28 -15.40 -6.13
C ASP A 460 6.75 -15.55 -4.68
N ARG A 461 7.91 -14.96 -4.34
CA ARG A 461 8.38 -14.91 -2.95
C ARG A 461 7.49 -14.06 -2.05
N ALA A 462 6.94 -12.96 -2.58
CA ALA A 462 5.97 -12.15 -1.85
C ALA A 462 4.70 -12.96 -1.54
N ALA A 463 4.17 -13.70 -2.53
CA ALA A 463 3.03 -14.60 -2.33
C ALA A 463 3.35 -15.71 -1.32
N GLU A 464 4.54 -16.32 -1.39
CA GLU A 464 4.99 -17.33 -0.43
C GLU A 464 4.96 -16.79 1.01
N PHE A 465 5.56 -15.62 1.23
CA PHE A 465 5.57 -15.01 2.54
C PHE A 465 4.15 -14.67 3.01
N LEU A 466 3.31 -14.10 2.14
CA LEU A 466 2.01 -13.58 2.52
C LEU A 466 0.96 -14.67 2.73
N ILE A 467 0.93 -15.72 1.91
CA ILE A 467 -0.17 -16.70 1.88
C ILE A 467 0.27 -18.17 1.78
N GLY A 468 1.56 -18.45 1.54
CA GLY A 468 2.05 -19.80 1.27
C GLY A 468 1.88 -20.80 2.41
N ASP A 469 1.79 -20.36 3.66
CA ASP A 469 1.57 -21.24 4.81
C ASP A 469 0.12 -21.68 5.02
N ARG A 470 -0.83 -21.07 4.30
CA ARG A 470 -2.27 -21.34 4.42
C ARG A 470 -2.83 -22.13 3.23
N LEU A 471 -2.03 -22.28 2.17
CA LEU A 471 -2.32 -23.02 0.94
C LEU A 471 -1.43 -24.26 0.90
#